data_AF-A0A7J3A8W7-F1
#
_entry.id   AF-A0A7J3A8W7-F1
#
_cell.length_a   1.000
_cell.length_b   1.000
_cell.length_c   1.000
_cell.angle_alpha   90.00
_cell.angle_beta   90.00
_cell.angle_gamma   90.00
#
_symmetry.space_group_name_H-M   'P 1'
#
loop_
_entity.id
_entity.type
_entity.pdbx_description
1 polymer ?
#
loop_
_entity_poly.entity_id
_entity_poly.type
_entity_poly.pdbx_seq_one_letter_code
_entity_poly.pdbx_strand_id
1 'polypeptide(L)' 'MDEWVLGFLGFLGFQAFTSHNPWQLFFLCFFAFFAHFKYLKDYLKHLGLLGVIGLIIAILGVLGLIKV' A
#
# COMPACT_ATOMS: atom_id res chain seq x y z
N MET A 1 -3.59 -7.07 16.68
CA MET A 1 -2.57 -6.74 15.68
C MET A 1 -2.34 -5.25 15.78
N ASP A 2 -1.15 -4.83 16.23
CA ASP A 2 -0.84 -3.43 16.49
C ASP A 2 -0.90 -2.58 15.22
N GLU A 3 -1.40 -1.36 15.35
CA GLU A 3 -1.52 -0.37 14.27
C GLU A 3 -0.17 -0.12 13.55
N TRP A 4 0.93 -0.13 14.30
CA TRP A 4 2.28 -0.01 13.75
C TRP A 4 2.65 -1.11 12.74
N VAL A 5 2.12 -2.32 12.92
CA VAL A 5 2.39 -3.47 12.05
C VAL A 5 1.72 -3.27 10.69
N LEU A 6 0.50 -2.70 10.63
CA LEU A 6 -0.22 -2.43 9.39
C LEU A 6 0.47 -1.34 8.56
N GLY A 7 0.96 -0.28 9.21
CA GLY A 7 1.75 0.76 8.55
C GLY A 7 3.09 0.23 8.03
N PHE A 8 3.77 -0.63 8.79
CA PHE A 8 5.03 -1.25 8.38
C PHE A 8 4.85 -2.24 7.22
N LEU A 9 3.78 -3.04 7.22
CA LEU A 9 3.40 -3.88 6.08
C LEU A 9 3.16 -3.03 4.83
N GLY A 10 2.43 -1.93 4.98
CA GLY A 10 2.22 -0.96 3.90
C GLY A 10 3.52 -0.41 3.32
N PHE A 11 4.50 -0.09 4.18
CA PHE A 11 5.82 0.40 3.78
C PHE A 11 6.67 -0.67 3.08
N LEU A 12 6.57 -1.93 3.50
CA LEU A 12 7.18 -3.08 2.81
C LEU A 12 6.71 -3.22 1.36
N GLY A 13 5.46 -2.82 1.08
CA GLY A 13 4.94 -2.75 -0.29
C GLY A 13 5.69 -1.77 -1.20
N PHE A 14 6.36 -0.75 -0.64
CA PHE A 14 7.19 0.18 -1.41
C PHE A 14 8.46 -0.49 -1.96
N GLN A 15 8.94 -1.54 -1.28
CA GLN A 15 10.12 -2.30 -1.70
C GLN A 15 9.83 -3.17 -2.96
N ALA A 16 8.55 -3.38 -3.28
CA ALA A 16 8.11 -4.11 -4.47
C ALA A 16 8.59 -3.44 -5.77
N PHE A 17 8.66 -2.11 -5.81
CA PHE A 17 9.18 -1.32 -6.93
C PHE A 17 10.67 -1.54 -7.20
N THR A 18 11.42 -2.04 -6.22
CA THR A 18 12.84 -2.34 -6.36
C THR A 18 13.07 -3.81 -6.74
N SER A 19 12.13 -4.69 -6.38
CA SER A 19 12.29 -6.14 -6.48
C SER A 19 11.63 -6.74 -7.74
N HIS A 20 11.07 -5.92 -8.63
CA HIS A 20 10.31 -6.35 -9.80
C HIS A 20 9.20 -7.39 -9.50
N ASN A 21 8.67 -7.37 -8.28
CA ASN A 21 7.75 -8.39 -7.77
C ASN A 21 6.35 -7.79 -7.54
N PRO A 22 5.42 -7.94 -8.51
CA PRO A 22 4.12 -7.29 -8.45
C PRO A 22 3.23 -7.81 -7.32
N TRP A 23 3.46 -9.05 -6.86
CA TRP A 23 2.82 -9.61 -5.68
C TRP A 23 3.07 -8.80 -4.40
N GLN A 24 4.23 -8.17 -4.31
CA GLN A 24 4.61 -7.41 -3.13
C GLN A 24 3.96 -6.02 -3.11
N LEU A 25 3.45 -5.52 -4.24
CA LEU A 25 2.63 -4.29 -4.28
C LEU A 25 1.29 -4.45 -3.56
N PHE A 26 0.79 -5.68 -3.40
CA PHE A 26 -0.43 -5.94 -2.63
C PHE A 26 -0.28 -5.51 -1.16
N PHE A 27 0.95 -5.50 -0.63
CA PHE A 27 1.22 -4.99 0.71
C PHE A 27 0.90 -3.48 0.83
N LEU A 28 1.01 -2.72 -0.25
CA LEU A 28 0.65 -1.29 -0.27
C LEU A 28 -0.86 -1.06 -0.03
N CYS A 29 -1.71 -2.06 -0.30
CA CYS A 29 -3.14 -2.00 0.02
C CYS A 29 -3.39 -1.97 1.54
N PHE A 30 -2.46 -2.47 2.35
CA PHE A 30 -2.56 -2.37 3.82
C PHE A 30 -2.48 -0.93 4.32
N PHE A 31 -1.90 0.01 3.56
CA PHE A 31 -1.96 1.44 3.88
C PHE A 31 -3.38 1.99 3.81
N ALA A 32 -4.18 1.53 2.83
CA ALA A 32 -5.58 1.93 2.70
C ALA A 32 -6.42 1.33 3.84
N PHE A 33 -6.17 0.06 4.18
CA PHE A 33 -6.78 -0.60 5.33
C PHE A 33 -6.41 0.07 6.66
N PHE A 34 -5.15 0.50 6.79
CA PHE A 34 -4.64 1.22 7.94
C PHE A 34 -5.33 2.58 8.13
N ALA A 35 -5.51 3.33 7.04
CA ALA A 35 -6.25 4.58 7.07
C ALA A 35 -7.75 4.39 7.31
N HIS A 36 -8.34 3.30 6.81
CA HIS A 36 -9.74 2.98 7.04
C HIS A 36 -10.03 2.64 8.51
N PHE A 37 -9.17 1.87 9.17
CA PHE A 37 -9.28 1.59 10.61
C PHE A 37 -9.04 2.83 11.49
N LYS A 38 -8.31 3.83 10.97
CA LYS A 38 -7.99 5.06 11.68
C LYS A 38 -8.77 6.26 11.13
N TYR A 39 -10.06 6.07 10.85
CA TYR A 39 -11.04 7.06 10.38
C TYR A 39 -11.19 8.34 11.25
N LEU A 40 -10.30 8.55 12.24
CA LEU A 40 -10.42 9.55 13.30
C LEU A 40 -9.28 10.60 13.36
N LYS A 41 -8.23 10.51 12.52
CA LYS A 41 -7.15 11.52 12.52
C LYS A 41 -6.93 12.08 11.11
N ASP A 42 -7.23 13.36 10.92
CA ASP A 42 -7.13 14.12 9.66
C ASP A 42 -5.78 13.91 8.93
N TYR A 43 -4.71 13.71 9.71
CA TYR A 43 -3.36 13.44 9.24
C TYR A 43 -3.18 12.11 8.49
N LEU A 44 -3.98 11.07 8.82
CA LEU A 44 -3.86 9.76 8.18
C LEU A 44 -4.67 9.61 6.90
N LYS A 45 -5.51 10.59 6.57
CA LYS A 45 -6.27 10.62 5.32
C LYS A 45 -5.34 10.60 4.09
N HIS A 46 -4.18 11.26 4.18
CA HIS A 46 -3.15 11.26 3.14
C HIS A 46 -2.49 9.90 2.96
N LEU A 47 -2.25 9.18 4.07
CA LEU A 47 -1.70 7.83 4.06
C LEU A 47 -2.68 6.84 3.40
N GLY A 48 -3.99 7.00 3.62
CA GLY A 48 -5.01 6.18 2.97
C GLY A 48 -5.08 6.38 1.45
N LEU A 49 -4.96 7.62 1.00
CA LEU A 49 -4.83 7.97 -0.42
C LEU A 49 -3.61 7.29 -1.05
N LEU A 50 -2.50 7.25 -0.33
CA LEU A 50 -1.29 6.52 -0.76
C LEU A 50 -1.56 5.02 -0.96
N GLY A 51 -2.34 4.41 -0.07
CA GLY A 51 -2.73 3.01 -0.18
C GLY A 51 -3.62 2.72 -1.39
N VAL A 52 -4.55 3.63 -1.71
CA VAL A 52 -5.42 3.50 -2.90
C VAL A 52 -4.60 3.64 -4.18
N ILE A 53 -3.68 4.61 -4.23
CA ILE A 53 -2.74 4.76 -5.35
C ILE A 53 -1.87 3.51 -5.47
N GLY A 54 -1.41 2.96 -4.35
CA GLY A 54 -0.70 1.69 -4.28
C GLY A 54 -1.46 0.52 -4.89
N LEU A 55 -2.76 0.42 -4.61
CA LEU A 55 -3.64 -0.62 -5.14
C LEU A 55 -3.80 -0.52 -6.67
N ILE A 56 -3.93 0.72 -7.19
CA ILE A 56 -3.97 0.96 -8.64
C ILE A 56 -2.65 0.50 -9.27
N ILE A 57 -1.51 0.90 -8.71
CA ILE A 57 -0.20 0.52 -9.25
C ILE A 57 0.05 -0.98 -9.12
N ALA A 58 -0.40 -1.62 -8.04
CA ALA A 58 -0.35 -3.07 -7.85
C ALA A 58 -1.10 -3.82 -8.96
N ILE A 59 -2.32 -3.37 -9.27
CA ILE A 59 -3.14 -3.95 -10.34
C ILE A 59 -2.43 -3.79 -11.68
N LEU A 60 -1.92 -2.59 -12.00
CA LEU A 60 -1.18 -2.37 -13.25
C LEU A 60 0.13 -3.19 -13.32
N GLY A 61 0.82 -3.39 -12.21
CA GLY A 61 2.01 -4.24 -12.12
C GLY A 61 1.69 -5.73 -12.32
N VAL A 62 0.61 -6.23 -11.71
CA VAL A 62 0.13 -7.62 -11.89
C VAL A 62 -0.36 -7.86 -13.32
N LEU A 63 -0.99 -6.87 -13.94
CA LEU A 63 -1.38 -6.89 -15.36
C LEU A 63 -0.17 -6.87 -16.32
N GLY A 64 1.05 -6.63 -15.83
CA GLY A 64 2.26 -6.51 -16.65
C GLY A 64 2.29 -5.24 -17.52
N LEU A 65 1.40 -4.28 -17.26
CA LEU A 65 1.35 -2.98 -17.96
C LEU A 65 2.51 -2.07 -17.57
N ILE A 66 3.08 -2.27 -16.39
CA ILE A 66 4.23 -1.53 -15.88
C ILE A 66 5.26 -2.55 -15.41
N LYS A 67 6.52 -2.36 -15.84
CA LYS A 67 7.67 -3.08 -15.31
C LYS A 67 8.09 -2.43 -13.99
N VAL A 68 7.28 -2.64 -12.95
CA VAL A 68 7.65 -2.46 -11.53
C VAL A 68 8.75 -3.42 -11.18
#